data_AF-A0A182JT45-F1
#
_entry.id   AF-A0A182JT45-F1
#
_cell.length_a   1.000
_cell.length_b   1.000
_cell.length_c   1.000
_cell.angle_alpha   90.00
_cell.angle_beta   90.00
_cell.angle_gamma   90.00
#
_symmetry.space_group_name_H-M   'P 1'
#
loop_
_entity.id
_entity.type
_entity.pdbx_description
1 polymer ?
#
loop_
_entity_poly.entity_id
_entity_poly.type
_entity_poly.pdbx_seq_one_letter_code
_entity_poly.pdbx_strand_id
1 'polypeptide(L)'
;MAVARAFRVLYRILVDYCSKCSLAGVGYISNRKYHWTERLFWMACVLLAWTGSYMLIKTYMELFRKDAVSIVVENLDPRKDTTRFPSVGVCEMGYTKQQYDALQHVIEGLRTNEEMEYNYDVEEFMLRLIYHNLYNYGSIKSYCAMYKDCDDCVKCPVDGYPRFSTAVRANCSQLFEECRWNGKVFDCCRYFRPIQTTMGSCFLLNSIQTVAK
;
A
#
# COMPACT_ATOMS: atom_id res chain seq x y z
N MET A 1 4.62 -73.56 5.40
CA MET A 1 3.34 -74.03 4.79
C MET A 1 2.15 -73.09 5.00
N ALA A 2 1.98 -72.45 6.18
CA ALA A 2 0.85 -71.54 6.43
C ALA A 2 0.82 -70.30 5.50
N VAL A 3 1.97 -69.70 5.22
CA VAL A 3 2.10 -68.50 4.35
C VAL A 3 1.64 -68.75 2.92
N ALA A 4 1.98 -69.91 2.33
CA ALA A 4 1.56 -70.28 0.97
C ALA A 4 0.06 -70.57 0.86
N ARG A 5 -0.58 -70.98 1.97
CA ARG A 5 -2.02 -71.18 2.05
C ARG A 5 -2.75 -69.84 2.20
N ALA A 6 -2.23 -68.95 3.03
CA ALA A 6 -2.72 -67.58 3.17
C ALA A 6 -2.64 -66.81 1.85
N PHE A 7 -1.53 -66.92 1.12
CA PHE A 7 -1.36 -66.26 -0.19
C PHE A 7 -2.37 -66.75 -1.23
N ARG A 8 -2.64 -68.06 -1.28
CA ARG A 8 -3.66 -68.63 -2.18
C ARG A 8 -5.07 -68.17 -1.84
N VAL A 9 -5.39 -68.01 -0.56
CA VAL A 9 -6.67 -67.49 -0.11
C VAL A 9 -6.80 -66.01 -0.47
N LEU A 10 -5.77 -65.20 -0.19
CA LEU A 10 -5.74 -63.78 -0.54
C LEU A 10 -5.87 -63.57 -2.06
N TYR A 11 -5.18 -64.38 -2.87
CA TYR A 11 -5.29 -64.31 -4.32
C TYR A 11 -6.71 -64.60 -4.82
N ARG A 12 -7.40 -65.61 -4.27
CA ARG A 12 -8.80 -65.88 -4.64
C ARG A 12 -9.73 -64.73 -4.25
N ILE A 13 -9.52 -64.15 -3.08
CA ILE A 13 -10.31 -63.00 -2.61
C ILE A 13 -10.07 -61.80 -3.53
N LEU A 14 -8.82 -61.53 -3.89
CA LEU A 14 -8.46 -60.41 -4.77
C LEU A 14 -9.05 -60.59 -6.17
N VAL A 15 -9.01 -61.80 -6.73
CA VAL A 15 -9.62 -62.12 -8.03
C VAL A 15 -11.13 -61.94 -8.01
N ASP A 16 -11.82 -62.43 -6.97
CA ASP A 16 -13.27 -62.27 -6.82
C ASP A 16 -13.66 -60.79 -6.64
N TYR A 17 -12.92 -60.05 -5.81
CA TYR A 17 -13.10 -58.62 -5.62
C TYR A 17 -12.91 -57.84 -6.92
N CYS A 18 -11.80 -58.06 -7.62
CA CYS A 18 -11.51 -57.40 -8.91
C CYS A 18 -12.51 -57.76 -10.00
N SER A 19 -13.19 -58.91 -9.91
CA SER A 19 -14.22 -59.30 -10.88
C SER A 19 -15.58 -58.62 -10.63
N LYS A 20 -15.83 -58.17 -9.40
CA LYS A 20 -17.11 -57.56 -8.96
C LYS A 20 -16.99 -56.08 -8.60
N CYS A 21 -15.80 -55.49 -8.66
CA CYS A 21 -15.59 -54.10 -8.28
C CYS A 21 -16.18 -53.13 -9.32
N SER A 22 -16.50 -51.92 -8.87
CA SER A 22 -16.97 -50.82 -9.71
C SER A 22 -15.85 -50.09 -10.46
N LEU A 23 -14.59 -50.50 -10.26
CA LEU A 23 -13.44 -49.90 -10.94
C LEU A 23 -13.41 -50.36 -12.40
N ALA A 24 -13.64 -49.41 -13.29
CA ALA A 24 -13.57 -49.63 -14.73
C ALA A 24 -12.21 -50.23 -15.14
N GLY A 25 -12.22 -51.21 -16.04
CA GLY A 25 -11.01 -51.87 -16.54
C GLY A 25 -10.51 -53.04 -15.69
N VAL A 26 -10.69 -53.00 -14.36
CA VAL A 26 -10.13 -54.00 -13.43
C VAL A 26 -10.80 -55.38 -13.58
N GLY A 27 -12.10 -55.41 -13.90
CA GLY A 27 -12.82 -56.66 -14.19
C GLY A 27 -12.26 -57.43 -15.40
N TYR A 28 -11.74 -56.72 -16.42
CA TYR A 28 -11.14 -57.34 -17.60
C TYR A 28 -9.76 -57.95 -17.31
N ILE A 29 -9.04 -57.40 -16.32
CA ILE A 29 -7.74 -57.94 -15.87
C ILE A 29 -7.93 -59.27 -15.10
N SER A 30 -8.98 -59.36 -14.28
CA SER A 30 -9.25 -60.51 -13.41
C SER A 30 -9.96 -61.67 -14.13
N ASN A 31 -10.62 -61.40 -15.26
CA ASN A 31 -11.38 -62.41 -15.98
C ASN A 31 -10.47 -63.40 -16.72
N ARG A 32 -10.54 -64.67 -16.31
CA ARG A 32 -9.69 -65.76 -16.80
C ARG A 32 -9.94 -66.17 -18.26
N LYS A 33 -11.03 -65.66 -18.88
CA LYS A 33 -11.41 -65.97 -20.27
C LYS A 33 -10.63 -65.18 -21.34
N TYR A 34 -10.04 -64.03 -20.98
CA TYR A 34 -9.30 -63.18 -21.92
C TYR A 34 -7.86 -63.65 -22.13
N HIS A 35 -7.29 -63.33 -23.29
CA HIS A 35 -5.91 -63.64 -23.62
C HIS A 35 -4.95 -62.79 -22.77
N TRP A 36 -3.71 -63.25 -22.59
CA TRP A 36 -2.75 -62.58 -21.70
C TRP A 36 -2.36 -61.18 -22.19
N THR A 37 -2.35 -60.96 -23.51
CA THR A 37 -2.07 -59.66 -24.15
C THR A 37 -3.17 -58.64 -23.88
N GLU A 38 -4.43 -59.05 -23.90
CA GLU A 38 -5.57 -58.18 -23.60
C GLU A 38 -5.57 -57.73 -22.13
N ARG A 39 -5.18 -58.62 -21.22
CA ARG A 39 -5.03 -58.27 -19.80
C ARG A 39 -3.91 -57.27 -19.56
N LEU A 40 -2.79 -57.40 -20.30
CA LEU A 40 -1.68 -56.45 -20.22
C LEU A 40 -2.11 -55.08 -20.75
N PHE A 41 -2.90 -55.03 -21.83
CA PHE A 41 -3.47 -53.80 -22.34
C PHE A 41 -4.37 -53.11 -21.30
N TRP A 42 -5.33 -53.83 -20.71
CA TRP A 42 -6.19 -53.26 -19.68
C TRP A 42 -5.44 -52.84 -18.41
N MET A 43 -4.39 -53.58 -18.04
CA MET A 43 -3.49 -53.19 -16.95
C MET A 43 -2.80 -51.86 -17.25
N ALA A 44 -2.26 -51.69 -18.46
CA ALA A 44 -1.63 -50.43 -18.88
C ALA A 44 -2.63 -49.27 -18.86
N CYS A 45 -3.85 -49.47 -19.38
CA CYS A 45 -4.90 -48.44 -19.36
C CYS A 45 -5.30 -48.04 -17.93
N VAL A 46 -5.47 -49.00 -17.02
CA VAL A 46 -5.80 -48.71 -15.61
C VAL A 46 -4.67 -47.95 -14.91
N LEU A 47 -3.41 -48.33 -15.16
CA LEU A 47 -2.25 -47.63 -14.60
C LEU A 47 -2.15 -46.20 -15.11
N LEU A 48 -2.34 -45.97 -16.41
CA LEU A 48 -2.36 -44.63 -17.00
C LEU A 48 -3.52 -43.78 -16.47
N ALA A 49 -4.71 -44.37 -16.30
CA ALA A 49 -5.85 -43.67 -15.72
C ALA A 49 -5.61 -43.28 -14.25
N TRP A 50 -4.97 -44.16 -13.48
CA TRP A 50 -4.63 -43.89 -12.09
C TRP A 50 -3.59 -42.78 -11.94
N THR A 51 -2.51 -42.82 -12.73
CA THR A 51 -1.47 -41.78 -12.71
C THR A 51 -2.00 -40.44 -13.16
N GLY A 52 -2.82 -40.41 -14.23
CA GLY A 52 -3.49 -39.19 -14.68
C GLY A 52 -4.41 -38.59 -13.62
N SER A 53 -5.21 -39.44 -12.94
CA SER A 53 -6.10 -39.00 -11.85
C SER A 53 -5.31 -38.43 -10.66
N TYR A 54 -4.22 -39.10 -10.26
CA TYR A 54 -3.37 -38.63 -9.17
C TYR A 54 -2.73 -37.27 -9.50
N MET A 55 -2.19 -37.11 -10.71
CA MET A 55 -1.59 -35.85 -11.15
C MET A 55 -2.62 -34.73 -11.17
N LEU A 56 -3.81 -34.98 -11.72
CA LEU A 56 -4.88 -33.99 -11.78
C LEU A 56 -5.31 -33.53 -10.38
N ILE A 57 -5.53 -34.47 -9.46
CA ILE A 57 -5.90 -34.15 -8.07
C ILE A 57 -4.80 -33.33 -7.40
N LYS A 58 -3.53 -33.72 -7.56
CA LYS A 58 -2.39 -33.00 -6.98
C LYS A 58 -2.31 -31.57 -7.53
N THR A 59 -2.38 -31.39 -8.85
CA THR A 59 -2.33 -30.06 -9.48
C THR A 59 -3.51 -29.21 -9.05
N TYR A 60 -4.71 -29.77 -8.98
CA TYR A 60 -5.89 -29.04 -8.52
C TYR A 60 -5.77 -28.61 -7.05
N MET A 61 -5.29 -29.51 -6.17
CA MET A 61 -5.03 -29.18 -4.77
C MET A 61 -3.96 -28.09 -4.61
N GLU A 62 -2.90 -28.14 -5.42
CA GLU A 62 -1.85 -27.11 -5.41
C GLU A 62 -2.38 -25.76 -5.92
N LEU A 63 -3.15 -25.76 -7.01
CA LEU A 63 -3.78 -24.55 -7.55
C LEU A 63 -4.73 -23.92 -6.54
N PHE A 64 -5.57 -24.73 -5.88
CA PHE A 64 -6.47 -24.24 -4.83
C PHE A 64 -5.70 -23.69 -3.62
N ARG A 65 -4.52 -24.23 -3.29
CA ARG A 65 -3.74 -23.74 -2.14
C ARG A 65 -2.95 -22.47 -2.45
N LYS A 66 -2.51 -22.29 -3.69
CA LYS A 66 -1.67 -21.15 -4.11
C LYS A 66 -2.47 -20.00 -4.70
N ASP A 67 -3.44 -20.30 -5.55
CA ASP A 67 -4.12 -19.35 -6.45
C ASP A 67 -5.64 -19.40 -6.30
N ALA A 68 -6.13 -19.42 -5.05
CA ALA A 68 -7.56 -19.55 -4.73
C ALA A 68 -8.41 -18.32 -5.07
N VAL A 69 -7.79 -17.17 -5.37
CA VAL A 69 -8.48 -15.89 -5.47
C VAL A 69 -8.70 -15.52 -6.93
N SER A 70 -9.96 -15.44 -7.34
CA SER A 70 -10.36 -14.85 -8.62
C SER A 70 -10.75 -13.39 -8.38
N ILE A 71 -10.06 -12.47 -9.05
CA ILE A 71 -10.36 -11.04 -9.00
C ILE A 71 -11.17 -10.71 -10.25
N VAL A 72 -12.39 -10.21 -10.05
CA VAL A 72 -13.28 -9.75 -11.12
C VAL A 72 -13.39 -8.23 -11.02
N VAL A 73 -13.27 -7.55 -12.15
CA VAL A 73 -13.47 -6.10 -12.22
C VAL A 73 -14.93 -5.83 -12.56
N GLU A 74 -15.64 -5.22 -11.63
CA GLU A 74 -16.99 -4.69 -11.86
C GLU A 74 -16.91 -3.16 -11.96
N ASN A 75 -17.65 -2.60 -12.91
CA ASN A 75 -17.77 -1.16 -13.05
C ASN A 75 -18.93 -0.66 -12.20
N LEU A 76 -18.70 0.41 -11.43
CA LEU A 76 -19.75 1.10 -10.68
C LEU A 76 -20.70 1.81 -11.66
N ASP A 77 -22.01 1.70 -11.44
CA ASP A 77 -23.02 2.42 -12.22
C ASP A 77 -23.31 3.77 -11.54
N PRO A 78 -22.93 4.92 -12.13
CA PRO A 78 -23.14 6.24 -11.51
C PRO A 78 -24.60 6.60 -11.24
N ARG A 79 -25.56 5.92 -11.88
CA ARG A 79 -27.00 6.18 -11.68
C ARG A 79 -27.60 5.36 -10.53
N LYS A 80 -27.03 4.19 -10.27
CA LYS A 80 -27.53 3.24 -9.27
C LYS A 80 -26.74 3.31 -7.98
N ASP A 81 -25.45 3.57 -8.06
CA ASP A 81 -24.52 3.49 -6.94
C ASP A 81 -24.20 4.89 -6.40
N THR A 82 -24.56 5.15 -5.15
CA THR A 82 -24.20 6.40 -4.47
C THR A 82 -22.77 6.32 -3.93
N THR A 83 -21.82 6.98 -4.59
CA THR A 83 -20.43 7.06 -4.13
C THR A 83 -20.27 8.17 -3.09
N ARG A 84 -19.59 7.88 -1.98
CA ARG A 84 -19.17 8.91 -1.02
C ARG A 84 -18.01 9.70 -1.63
N PHE A 85 -18.07 11.03 -1.54
CA PHE A 85 -16.95 11.86 -1.94
C PHE A 85 -15.72 11.52 -1.09
N PRO A 86 -14.50 11.42 -1.66
CA PRO A 86 -13.32 11.16 -0.87
C PRO A 86 -12.95 12.34 0.04
N SER A 87 -11.97 12.11 0.91
CA SER A 87 -11.27 13.19 1.58
C SER A 87 -10.31 13.86 0.60
N VAL A 88 -10.26 15.20 0.60
CA VAL A 88 -9.33 15.97 -0.23
C VAL A 88 -8.38 16.72 0.69
N GLY A 89 -7.08 16.55 0.49
CA GLY A 89 -6.05 17.24 1.23
C GLY A 89 -5.27 18.22 0.35
N VAL A 90 -5.12 19.45 0.82
CA VAL A 90 -4.36 20.49 0.14
C VAL A 90 -3.27 20.99 1.09
N CYS A 91 -2.04 20.98 0.62
CA CYS A 91 -0.87 21.44 1.35
C CYS A 91 -0.18 22.52 0.54
N GLU A 92 0.22 23.61 1.20
CA GLU A 92 1.12 24.58 0.60
C GLU A 92 2.52 23.97 0.45
N MET A 93 3.14 24.14 -0.71
CA MET A 93 4.48 23.67 -1.01
C MET A 93 5.43 24.86 -1.13
N GLY A 94 6.62 24.73 -0.56
CA GLY A 94 7.66 25.76 -0.70
C GLY A 94 8.30 25.73 -2.07
N TYR A 95 8.74 26.90 -2.55
CA TYR A 95 9.53 27.08 -3.76
C TYR A 95 10.75 27.94 -3.48
N THR A 96 11.96 27.44 -3.80
CA THR A 96 13.22 28.14 -3.47
C THR A 96 13.42 29.49 -4.18
N LYS A 97 12.71 29.73 -5.29
CA LYS A 97 12.79 31.00 -6.05
C LYS A 97 11.72 32.01 -5.64
N GLN A 98 10.82 31.64 -4.74
CA GLN A 98 9.76 32.51 -4.27
C GLN A 98 10.26 33.30 -3.06
N GLN A 99 9.94 34.59 -3.02
CA GLN A 99 10.19 35.42 -1.85
C GLN A 99 9.01 35.27 -0.87
N TYR A 100 9.35 35.10 0.42
CA TYR A 100 8.38 34.93 1.50
C TYR A 100 8.48 36.12 2.46
N ASP A 101 7.67 37.15 2.25
CA ASP A 101 7.69 38.38 3.07
C ASP A 101 7.54 38.08 4.57
N ALA A 102 6.66 37.11 4.92
CA ALA A 102 6.47 36.69 6.30
C ALA A 102 7.73 36.06 6.90
N LEU A 103 8.52 35.32 6.11
CA LEU A 103 9.79 34.75 6.57
C LEU A 103 10.84 35.85 6.75
N GLN A 104 10.92 36.78 5.81
CA GLN A 104 11.82 37.93 5.91
C GLN A 104 11.53 38.74 7.18
N HIS A 105 10.25 39.02 7.48
CA HIS A 105 9.87 39.70 8.73
C HIS A 105 10.23 38.91 9.99
N VAL A 106 10.13 37.58 9.97
CA VAL A 106 10.55 36.74 11.09
C VAL A 106 12.05 36.84 11.32
N ILE A 107 12.85 36.81 10.26
CA ILE A 107 14.32 36.86 10.33
C ILE A 107 14.79 38.24 10.78
N GLU A 108 14.18 39.30 10.25
CA GLU A 108 14.42 40.69 10.70
C GLU A 108 14.13 40.84 12.19
N GLY A 109 13.07 40.19 12.69
CA GLY A 109 12.74 40.15 14.12
C GLY A 109 13.75 39.41 15.01
N LEU A 110 14.67 38.62 14.44
CA LEU A 110 15.75 37.95 15.17
C LEU A 110 17.01 38.82 15.31
N ARG A 111 17.06 40.00 14.66
CA ARG A 111 18.17 40.93 14.78
C ARG A 111 18.18 41.57 16.17
N THR A 112 19.34 41.55 16.84
CA THR A 112 19.56 42.27 18.10
C THR A 112 20.03 43.71 17.91
N ASN A 113 20.66 44.02 16.76
CA ASN A 113 21.22 45.33 16.42
C ASN A 113 20.77 45.75 15.01
N GLU A 114 20.50 47.03 14.80
CA GLU A 114 20.09 47.60 13.50
C GLU A 114 21.22 47.60 12.44
N GLU A 115 22.47 47.41 12.86
CA GLU A 115 23.63 47.34 11.97
C GLU A 115 23.87 45.94 11.38
N MET A 116 23.27 44.89 11.98
CA MET A 116 23.50 43.51 11.53
C MET A 116 22.92 43.26 10.15
N GLU A 117 23.69 42.67 9.23
CA GLU A 117 23.20 42.33 7.89
C GLU A 117 22.18 41.19 7.91
N TYR A 118 21.28 41.20 6.93
CA TYR A 118 20.34 40.12 6.70
C TYR A 118 21.07 38.83 6.29
N ASN A 119 20.76 37.71 6.94
CA ASN A 119 21.46 36.45 6.73
C ASN A 119 20.66 35.48 5.84
N TYR A 120 21.06 35.40 4.56
CA TYR A 120 20.42 34.53 3.57
C TYR A 120 20.56 33.02 3.88
N ASP A 121 21.62 32.60 4.58
CA ASP A 121 21.79 31.20 4.95
C ASP A 121 20.80 30.80 6.07
N VAL A 122 20.52 31.72 7.00
CA VAL A 122 19.47 31.54 8.01
C VAL A 122 18.10 31.46 7.36
N GLU A 123 17.85 32.28 6.32
CA GLU A 123 16.63 32.19 5.52
C GLU A 123 16.49 30.82 4.86
N GLU A 124 17.53 30.35 4.18
CA GLU A 124 17.48 29.08 3.48
C GLU A 124 17.31 27.89 4.44
N PHE A 125 17.92 27.96 5.63
CA PHE A 125 17.71 26.99 6.70
C PHE A 125 16.27 26.98 7.20
N MET A 126 15.72 28.15 7.53
CA MET A 126 14.35 28.30 8.00
C MET A 126 13.34 27.85 6.95
N LEU A 127 13.56 28.19 5.68
CA LEU A 127 12.68 27.83 4.58
C LEU A 127 12.57 26.31 4.43
N ARG A 128 13.68 25.57 4.54
CA ARG A 128 13.68 24.09 4.49
C ARG A 128 13.06 23.44 5.73
N LEU A 129 13.09 24.11 6.88
CA LEU A 129 12.39 23.66 8.09
C LEU A 129 10.88 23.89 7.99
N ILE A 130 10.44 25.00 7.40
CA ILE A 130 9.03 25.38 7.28
C ILE A 130 8.34 24.57 6.17
N TYR A 131 9.04 24.39 5.04
CA TYR A 131 8.57 23.68 3.86
C TYR A 131 9.38 22.41 3.66
N HIS A 132 8.92 21.31 4.26
CA HIS A 132 9.62 20.03 4.22
C HIS A 132 9.83 19.47 2.81
N ASN A 133 9.04 19.89 1.82
CA ASN A 133 9.25 19.50 0.42
C ASN A 133 10.54 20.06 -0.20
N LEU A 134 11.13 21.09 0.40
CA LEU A 134 12.40 21.67 -0.06
C LEU A 134 13.62 20.91 0.49
N TYR A 135 13.41 20.01 1.44
CA TYR A 135 14.46 19.17 1.99
C TYR A 135 14.66 17.93 1.10
N ASN A 136 15.72 17.95 0.29
CA ASN A 136 16.05 16.87 -0.65
C ASN A 136 17.17 15.95 -0.13
N TYR A 137 18.33 16.49 0.26
CA TYR A 137 19.49 15.72 0.70
C TYR A 137 20.47 16.56 1.55
N GLY A 138 21.23 15.91 2.42
CA GLY A 138 22.27 16.54 3.25
C GLY A 138 21.83 16.94 4.65
N SER A 139 22.79 17.33 5.50
CA SER A 139 22.50 17.74 6.88
C SER A 139 22.00 19.18 6.91
N ILE A 140 20.75 19.41 7.32
CA ILE A 140 20.22 20.78 7.50
C ILE A 140 21.05 21.58 8.52
N LYS A 141 21.74 20.90 9.45
CA LYS A 141 22.56 21.54 10.47
C LYS A 141 23.80 22.25 9.91
N SER A 142 24.28 21.89 8.71
CA SER A 142 25.47 22.54 8.14
C SER A 142 25.24 24.01 7.84
N TYR A 143 24.03 24.39 7.41
CA TYR A 143 23.64 25.77 7.12
C TYR A 143 23.70 26.68 8.35
N CYS A 144 23.50 26.12 9.55
CA CYS A 144 23.46 26.89 10.79
C CYS A 144 24.67 26.68 11.71
N ALA A 145 25.59 25.77 11.37
CA ALA A 145 26.73 25.46 12.22
C ALA A 145 27.64 26.69 12.44
N MET A 146 27.83 27.51 11.39
CA MET A 146 28.67 28.71 11.43
C MET A 146 28.06 29.86 12.23
N TYR A 147 26.74 29.88 12.38
CA TYR A 147 26.00 30.96 13.04
C TYR A 147 25.68 30.68 14.50
N LYS A 148 26.16 29.56 15.05
CA LYS A 148 25.91 29.19 16.45
C LYS A 148 26.62 30.15 17.42
N ASP A 149 27.89 30.42 17.16
CA ASP A 149 28.79 31.17 18.04
C ASP A 149 29.21 32.52 17.42
N CYS A 150 28.40 33.08 16.50
CA CYS A 150 28.65 34.41 15.94
C CYS A 150 28.20 35.50 16.93
N ASP A 151 28.90 36.64 16.96
CA ASP A 151 28.51 37.78 17.81
C ASP A 151 27.80 38.89 17.02
N ASP A 152 28.16 39.07 15.75
CA ASP A 152 27.62 40.12 14.87
C ASP A 152 26.87 39.52 13.67
N CYS A 153 26.00 38.55 13.95
CA CYS A 153 25.18 37.94 12.92
C CYS A 153 23.84 37.44 13.46
N VAL A 154 22.85 37.31 12.58
CA VAL A 154 21.59 36.66 12.93
C VAL A 154 21.84 35.18 13.19
N LYS A 155 21.53 34.74 14.41
CA LYS A 155 21.66 33.33 14.82
C LYS A 155 20.47 32.52 14.34
N CYS A 156 20.72 31.27 13.97
CA CYS A 156 19.64 30.34 13.69
C CYS A 156 18.83 30.03 14.96
N PRO A 157 17.49 30.00 14.89
CA PRO A 157 16.69 29.58 16.02
C PRO A 157 16.93 28.12 16.34
N VAL A 158 17.00 27.80 17.64
CA VAL A 158 17.22 26.43 18.15
C VAL A 158 15.91 25.72 18.50
N ASP A 159 14.85 26.49 18.75
CA ASP A 159 13.52 26.05 19.14
C ASP A 159 12.44 26.91 18.46
N GLY A 160 11.15 26.68 18.80
CA GLY A 160 10.06 27.51 18.29
C GLY A 160 9.64 27.25 16.83
N TYR A 161 10.18 26.25 16.14
CA TYR A 161 9.87 25.94 14.73
C TYR A 161 8.38 25.88 14.38
N PRO A 162 7.48 25.30 15.19
CA PRO A 162 6.05 25.30 14.87
C PRO A 162 5.44 26.71 14.79
N ARG A 163 5.94 27.66 15.59
CA ARG A 163 5.48 29.06 15.56
C ARG A 163 5.93 29.75 14.27
N PHE A 164 7.19 29.57 13.88
CA PHE A 164 7.70 30.09 12.61
C PHE A 164 6.95 29.50 11.42
N SER A 165 6.70 28.19 11.44
CA SER A 165 5.90 27.54 10.39
C SER A 165 4.49 28.13 10.32
N THR A 166 3.83 28.36 11.45
CA THR A 166 2.48 28.95 11.48
C THR A 166 2.47 30.41 11.03
N ALA A 167 3.53 31.17 11.28
CA ALA A 167 3.64 32.57 10.89
C ALA A 167 3.95 32.76 9.40
N VAL A 168 4.71 31.83 8.80
CA VAL A 168 5.17 31.94 7.41
C VAL A 168 4.24 31.27 6.42
N ARG A 169 3.60 30.17 6.80
CA ARG A 169 2.73 29.42 5.88
C ARG A 169 1.40 30.13 5.67
N ALA A 170 0.85 29.96 4.47
CA ALA A 170 -0.45 30.47 4.10
C ALA A 170 -1.54 29.95 5.05
N ASN A 171 -2.35 30.88 5.55
CA ASN A 171 -3.58 30.53 6.24
C ASN A 171 -4.64 30.07 5.22
N CYS A 172 -5.77 29.59 5.73
CA CYS A 172 -6.83 29.08 4.86
C CYS A 172 -7.33 30.09 3.82
N SER A 173 -7.55 31.35 4.21
CA SER A 173 -8.06 32.38 3.31
C SER A 173 -7.04 32.84 2.26
N GLN A 174 -5.75 32.64 2.53
CA GLN A 174 -4.67 32.88 1.57
C GLN A 174 -4.51 31.72 0.59
N LEU A 175 -4.78 30.48 1.05
CA LEU A 175 -4.63 29.28 0.24
C LEU A 175 -5.85 29.02 -0.66
N PHE A 176 -7.05 29.35 -0.19
CA PHE A 176 -8.30 29.10 -0.91
C PHE A 176 -9.02 30.39 -1.27
N GLU A 177 -9.18 30.65 -2.56
CA GLU A 177 -9.92 31.81 -3.07
C GLU A 177 -11.44 31.53 -3.14
N GLU A 178 -11.85 30.46 -3.83
CA GLU A 178 -13.25 30.02 -3.91
C GLU A 178 -13.36 28.49 -3.85
N CYS A 179 -14.30 27.99 -3.05
CA CYS A 179 -14.63 26.56 -3.00
C CYS A 179 -16.03 26.30 -3.53
N ARG A 180 -16.14 25.36 -4.47
CA ARG A 180 -17.41 25.00 -5.12
C ARG A 180 -17.60 23.49 -5.18
N TRP A 181 -18.79 23.04 -4.77
CA TRP A 181 -19.19 21.64 -4.86
C TRP A 181 -20.47 21.53 -5.68
N ASN A 182 -20.42 20.80 -6.80
CA ASN A 182 -21.55 20.63 -7.72
C ASN A 182 -22.22 21.97 -8.11
N GLY A 183 -21.41 22.96 -8.49
CA GLY A 183 -21.89 24.29 -8.87
C GLY A 183 -22.22 25.22 -7.71
N LYS A 184 -22.30 24.74 -6.46
CA LYS A 184 -22.65 25.56 -5.28
C LYS A 184 -21.41 26.00 -4.52
N VAL A 185 -21.29 27.31 -4.29
CA VAL A 185 -20.21 27.89 -3.48
C VAL A 185 -20.42 27.53 -2.01
N PHE A 186 -19.33 27.23 -1.32
CA PHE A 186 -19.33 26.99 0.12
C PHE A 186 -18.11 27.63 0.79
N ASP A 187 -18.18 27.82 2.10
CA ASP A 187 -17.10 28.41 2.89
C ASP A 187 -15.91 27.45 2.99
N CYS A 188 -14.82 27.75 2.28
CA CYS A 188 -13.59 26.95 2.30
C CYS A 188 -13.14 26.65 3.73
N CYS A 189 -12.97 27.69 4.55
CA CYS A 189 -12.32 27.58 5.86
C CYS A 189 -13.20 26.98 6.95
N ARG A 190 -14.51 26.89 6.69
CA ARG A 190 -15.42 26.10 7.52
C ARG A 190 -15.25 24.59 7.32
N TYR A 191 -14.96 24.15 6.09
CA TYR A 191 -14.94 22.72 5.74
C TYR A 191 -13.53 22.15 5.55
N PHE A 192 -12.59 22.93 5.05
CA PHE A 192 -11.17 22.61 5.01
C PHE A 192 -10.56 22.91 6.37
N ARG A 193 -10.25 21.86 7.13
CA ARG A 193 -9.73 21.97 8.49
C ARG A 193 -8.23 21.69 8.53
N PRO A 194 -7.46 22.45 9.33
CA PRO A 194 -6.02 22.26 9.41
C PRO A 194 -5.68 20.92 10.06
N ILE A 195 -4.61 20.29 9.56
CA ILE A 195 -4.00 19.09 10.13
C ILE A 195 -2.48 19.19 10.00
N GLN A 196 -1.76 18.66 10.99
CA GLN A 196 -0.31 18.52 10.91
C GLN A 196 0.06 17.22 10.21
N THR A 197 0.92 17.31 9.20
CA THR A 197 1.40 16.18 8.39
C THR A 197 2.93 16.17 8.34
N THR A 198 3.51 15.16 7.69
CA THR A 198 4.95 15.13 7.38
C THR A 198 5.39 16.18 6.37
N MET A 199 4.45 16.78 5.63
CA MET A 199 4.66 17.95 4.76
C MET A 199 4.32 19.28 5.48
N GLY A 200 4.06 19.18 6.79
CA GLY A 200 3.68 20.24 7.72
C GLY A 200 2.17 20.53 7.67
N SER A 201 1.78 21.80 7.92
CA SER A 201 0.37 22.20 8.02
C SER A 201 -0.35 22.12 6.69
N CYS A 202 -1.38 21.29 6.62
CA CYS A 202 -2.25 21.11 5.46
C CYS A 202 -3.71 21.30 5.85
N PHE A 203 -4.60 21.36 4.86
CA PHE A 203 -6.04 21.45 5.07
C PHE A 203 -6.74 20.25 4.46
N LEU A 204 -7.60 19.57 5.24
CA LEU A 204 -8.39 18.45 4.76
C LEU A 204 -9.87 18.80 4.72
N LEU A 205 -10.51 18.42 3.62
CA LEU A 205 -11.95 18.40 3.43
C LEU A 205 -12.45 16.96 3.57
N ASN A 206 -13.58 16.78 4.27
CA ASN A 206 -14.29 15.50 4.37
C ASN A 206 -13.39 14.36 4.93
N SER A 207 -12.54 14.70 5.89
CA SER A 207 -11.66 13.76 6.59
C SER A 207 -12.18 13.43 7.99
N ILE A 208 -12.21 12.14 8.33
CA ILE A 208 -12.53 11.67 9.69
C ILE A 208 -11.54 12.21 10.74
N GLN A 209 -10.31 12.52 10.34
CA GLN A 209 -9.28 13.06 11.23
C GLN A 209 -9.57 14.50 11.67
N THR A 210 -10.47 15.19 10.96
CA THR A 210 -10.82 16.60 11.22
C THR A 210 -12.19 16.79 11.88
N VAL A 211 -12.93 15.69 12.08
CA VAL A 211 -14.20 15.72 12.80
C VAL A 211 -13.89 15.82 14.30
N ALA A 212 -14.39 16.86 14.96
CA ALA A 212 -14.29 16.99 16.41
C ALA A 212 -14.92 15.76 17.09
N LYS A 213 -14.20 15.14 18.02
CA LYS A 213 -14.76 14.12 18.91
C LYS A 213 -15.64 14.77 19.98
#